data_AF-A0A950SGS3-F1
#
_entry.id   AF-A0A950SGS3-F1
#
_cell.length_a   1.000
_cell.length_b   1.000
_cell.length_c   1.000
_cell.angle_alpha   90.00
_cell.angle_beta   90.00
_cell.angle_gamma   90.00
#
_symmetry.space_group_name_H-M   'P 1'
#
loop_
_entity.id
_entity.type
_entity.pdbx_description
1 polymer ?
#
loop_
_entity_poly.entity_id
_entity_poly.type
_entity_poly.pdbx_seq_one_letter_code
_entity_poly.pdbx_strand_id
1 'polypeptide(L)'
;MISIENPLARRAAVALGAMLALGGGLAASAASASAATVNAAEVSQNWAGYVVHSNTGQSFSSVSGAWTQPTASSSTGGYSAFWIGIGGSSGQSQALEQVGTSSDVVNGQTQYYAWYELVPAPETKLNLSIHPGDRISGKATVNGDSVTVSLSDQSTGQSVSKTLQMDNPDTSSAEWIAEAPSAESGDGGYQTLPLADFGKVTFSGASATAGGHTGSISDSNWTADTVQLSPSAAAGQPGAGGGLIPTSYAGGSSQSSAGATPGNVSSDGSSFSVSYTSTGSGAQSSGYPGSGDAQGYPSGGNGSGGAYGSGGYGSSGYGSGGGYDYGGGYGSGGGYGSGGGYGSGYGDGYGYGGGLPGV
;
A
#
# COMPACT_ATOMS: atom_id res chain seq x y z
N MET A 1 16.04 98.32 3.44
CA MET A 1 14.57 98.23 3.55
C MET A 1 14.20 96.84 3.03
N ILE A 2 13.78 95.92 3.93
CA ILE A 2 12.77 94.83 3.79
C ILE A 2 12.79 94.05 2.45
N SER A 3 12.86 92.72 2.28
CA SER A 3 12.54 91.52 3.10
C SER A 3 12.76 90.27 2.22
N ILE A 4 13.30 89.18 2.81
CA ILE A 4 12.91 87.74 2.79
C ILE A 4 12.40 87.14 1.43
N GLU A 5 12.82 86.00 0.84
CA GLU A 5 12.97 84.60 1.30
C GLU A 5 13.85 83.72 0.36
N ASN A 6 14.43 82.67 0.94
CA ASN A 6 15.01 81.44 0.34
C ASN A 6 13.93 80.31 0.51
N PRO A 7 13.95 79.08 -0.09
CA PRO A 7 15.12 78.35 -0.57
C PRO A 7 14.91 77.32 -1.72
N LEU A 8 15.98 76.54 -1.96
CA LEU A 8 16.06 75.19 -2.55
C LEU A 8 16.53 75.02 -4.01
N ALA A 9 17.85 75.21 -4.14
CA ALA A 9 18.82 74.18 -4.53
C ALA A 9 18.54 73.30 -5.78
N ARG A 10 18.97 73.85 -6.91
CA ARG A 10 19.86 73.28 -7.95
C ARG A 10 19.78 71.78 -8.29
N ARG A 11 19.26 71.60 -9.51
CA ARG A 11 19.35 70.50 -10.48
C ARG A 11 20.69 69.74 -10.50
N ALA A 12 20.57 68.43 -10.60
CA ALA A 12 21.65 67.46 -10.79
C ALA A 12 22.37 67.64 -12.14
N ALA A 13 23.68 67.41 -12.11
CA ALA A 13 24.57 67.43 -13.27
C ALA A 13 24.72 66.03 -13.89
N VAL A 14 24.94 66.05 -15.21
CA VAL A 14 25.09 64.93 -16.15
C VAL A 14 26.50 64.33 -16.11
N ALA A 15 26.64 63.02 -16.32
CA ALA A 15 27.80 62.44 -17.03
C ALA A 15 27.47 61.09 -17.68
N LEU A 16 27.69 61.04 -19.00
CA LEU A 16 27.67 59.87 -19.87
C LEU A 16 29.02 59.14 -19.75
N GLY A 17 29.05 57.80 -19.73
CA GLY A 17 30.31 57.04 -19.69
C GLY A 17 30.17 55.54 -19.94
N ALA A 18 30.22 55.18 -21.22
CA ALA A 18 30.62 53.91 -21.86
C ALA A 18 30.46 52.55 -21.14
N MET A 19 29.68 51.66 -21.79
CA MET A 19 29.68 50.21 -21.62
C MET A 19 31.06 49.60 -21.89
N LEU A 20 31.50 48.70 -20.99
CA LEU A 20 32.39 47.60 -21.32
C LEU A 20 31.77 46.33 -20.76
N ALA A 21 31.21 45.52 -21.67
CA ALA A 21 30.70 44.20 -21.40
C ALA A 21 31.88 43.26 -21.12
N LEU A 22 32.00 42.79 -19.87
CA LEU A 22 32.70 41.55 -19.55
C LEU A 22 31.64 40.50 -19.27
N GLY A 23 31.28 39.78 -20.34
CA GLY A 23 30.48 38.57 -20.27
C GLY A 23 31.25 37.48 -19.53
N GLY A 24 31.06 37.40 -18.22
CA GLY A 24 31.34 36.20 -17.44
C GLY A 24 30.00 35.53 -17.15
N GLY A 25 29.54 34.68 -18.06
CA GLY A 25 28.39 33.83 -17.80
C GLY A 25 28.71 32.92 -16.61
N LEU A 26 28.16 33.22 -15.45
CA LEU A 26 27.92 32.22 -14.43
C LEU A 26 26.84 31.29 -14.99
N ALA A 27 27.24 30.34 -15.83
CA ALA A 27 26.47 29.13 -15.99
C ALA A 27 26.55 28.42 -14.64
N ALA A 28 25.64 28.75 -13.74
CA ALA A 28 25.32 27.86 -12.64
C ALA A 28 24.89 26.55 -13.31
N SER A 29 25.74 25.55 -13.28
CA SER A 29 25.31 24.19 -13.55
C SER A 29 24.24 23.89 -12.52
N ALA A 30 22.97 24.00 -12.91
CA ALA A 30 21.91 23.34 -12.18
C ALA A 30 22.32 21.86 -12.22
N ALA A 31 22.91 21.38 -11.13
CA ALA A 31 23.01 19.96 -10.92
C ALA A 31 21.56 19.48 -11.00
N SER A 32 21.21 18.74 -12.05
CA SER A 32 19.94 18.06 -12.11
C SER A 32 19.83 17.29 -10.81
N ALA A 33 18.91 17.70 -9.93
CA ALA A 33 18.61 16.89 -8.76
C ALA A 33 18.24 15.51 -9.31
N SER A 34 19.05 14.51 -8.99
CA SER A 34 18.70 13.15 -9.35
C SER A 34 17.37 12.86 -8.67
N ALA A 35 16.40 12.33 -9.41
CA ALA A 35 15.22 11.77 -8.76
C ALA A 35 15.64 10.51 -7.98
N ALA A 36 14.81 10.09 -7.02
CA ALA A 36 14.91 8.77 -6.42
C ALA A 36 15.02 7.71 -7.51
N THR A 37 15.83 6.69 -7.25
CA THR A 37 15.75 5.45 -8.04
C THR A 37 14.41 4.81 -7.73
N VAL A 38 13.57 4.62 -8.75
CA VAL A 38 12.35 3.82 -8.64
C VAL A 38 12.68 2.42 -9.12
N ASN A 39 12.63 1.44 -8.22
CA ASN A 39 12.85 0.05 -8.56
C ASN A 39 11.66 -0.52 -9.36
N ALA A 40 11.90 -1.65 -10.04
CA ALA A 40 10.85 -2.38 -10.72
C ALA A 40 9.73 -2.75 -9.75
N ALA A 41 8.49 -2.84 -10.25
CA ALA A 41 7.35 -3.14 -9.42
C ALA A 41 7.53 -4.50 -8.71
N GLU A 42 7.50 -4.47 -7.38
CA GLU A 42 7.42 -5.64 -6.53
C GLU A 42 5.97 -6.10 -6.42
N VAL A 43 5.74 -7.38 -6.16
CA VAL A 43 4.39 -7.96 -6.11
C VAL A 43 4.06 -8.43 -4.69
N SER A 44 3.07 -7.78 -4.07
CA SER A 44 2.53 -8.12 -2.75
C SER A 44 1.19 -8.86 -2.85
N GLN A 45 0.85 -9.62 -1.81
CA GLN A 45 -0.44 -10.29 -1.67
C GLN A 45 -1.55 -9.35 -1.20
N ASN A 46 -1.19 -8.27 -0.50
CA ASN A 46 -2.14 -7.38 0.18
C ASN A 46 -1.86 -5.89 -0.01
N TRP A 47 -0.66 -5.44 -0.40
CA TRP A 47 -0.35 -4.01 -0.53
C TRP A 47 -0.22 -3.55 -1.98
N ALA A 48 -0.67 -2.33 -2.26
CA ALA A 48 -0.36 -1.60 -3.49
C ALA A 48 -0.03 -0.13 -3.19
N GLY A 49 1.08 0.38 -3.70
CA GLY A 49 1.50 1.76 -3.45
C GLY A 49 3.00 1.97 -3.62
N TYR A 50 3.55 2.84 -2.77
CA TYR A 50 4.98 3.14 -2.74
C TYR A 50 5.54 2.95 -1.34
N VAL A 51 6.73 2.35 -1.28
CA VAL A 51 7.58 2.23 -0.10
C VAL A 51 8.87 2.97 -0.40
N VAL A 52 9.39 3.74 0.54
CA VAL A 52 10.71 4.38 0.42
C VAL A 52 11.69 3.89 1.47
N HIS A 53 12.93 3.75 1.05
CA HIS A 53 14.07 3.37 1.89
C HIS A 53 15.13 4.46 1.86
N SER A 54 15.79 4.68 2.99
CA SER A 54 16.85 5.69 3.10
C SER A 54 18.16 5.21 2.48
N ASN A 55 18.64 5.91 1.45
CA ASN A 55 19.96 5.66 0.83
C ASN A 55 21.12 6.03 1.76
N THR A 56 20.83 6.77 2.84
CA THR A 56 21.81 7.23 3.82
C THR A 56 21.90 6.32 5.05
N GLY A 57 21.08 5.26 5.10
CA GLY A 57 20.97 4.37 6.26
C GLY A 57 20.37 5.03 7.51
N GLN A 58 19.80 6.22 7.38
CA GLN A 58 19.12 6.93 8.48
C GLN A 58 17.71 6.38 8.66
N SER A 59 17.30 6.22 9.91
CA SER A 59 15.92 5.88 10.29
C SER A 59 14.93 6.97 9.91
N PHE A 60 13.76 6.56 9.43
CA PHE A 60 12.62 7.44 9.25
C PHE A 60 12.03 7.85 10.61
N SER A 61 11.70 9.13 10.75
CA SER A 61 11.08 9.70 11.94
C SER A 61 9.72 10.33 11.67
N SER A 62 9.36 10.52 10.40
CA SER A 62 8.04 10.99 10.02
C SER A 62 7.66 10.54 8.61
N VAL A 63 6.39 10.26 8.43
CA VAL A 63 5.72 10.09 7.14
C VAL A 63 4.42 10.89 7.15
N SER A 64 4.03 11.43 6.01
CA SER A 64 2.78 12.15 5.84
C SER A 64 2.25 12.01 4.42
N GLY A 65 0.94 12.16 4.28
CA GLY A 65 0.26 12.15 2.99
C GLY A 65 -1.20 12.54 3.13
N ALA A 66 -1.88 12.65 2.00
CA ALA A 66 -3.30 12.92 1.93
C ALA A 66 -3.95 12.12 0.81
N TRP A 67 -5.20 11.71 1.00
CA TRP A 67 -6.00 11.02 0.00
C TRP A 67 -7.44 11.48 0.04
N THR A 68 -8.16 11.28 -1.06
CA THR A 68 -9.62 11.38 -1.05
C THR A 68 -10.18 10.00 -0.78
N GLN A 69 -11.01 9.85 0.26
CA GLN A 69 -11.67 8.60 0.60
C GLN A 69 -12.49 8.11 -0.61
N PRO A 70 -12.13 6.98 -1.25
CA PRO A 70 -12.92 6.46 -2.36
C PRO A 70 -14.23 5.85 -1.86
N THR A 71 -15.18 5.71 -2.78
CA THR A 71 -16.29 4.77 -2.61
C THR A 71 -15.77 3.35 -2.74
N ALA A 72 -16.32 2.39 -1.99
CA ALA A 72 -16.04 0.97 -2.18
C ALA A 72 -17.31 0.16 -2.42
N SER A 73 -17.20 -0.90 -3.22
CA SER A 73 -18.28 -1.84 -3.54
C SER A 73 -17.78 -3.27 -3.65
N SER A 74 -18.67 -4.25 -3.45
CA SER A 74 -18.37 -5.68 -3.65
C SER A 74 -19.68 -6.46 -3.82
N SER A 75 -19.64 -7.54 -4.61
CA SER A 75 -20.78 -8.46 -4.80
C SER A 75 -20.88 -9.54 -3.72
N THR A 76 -19.78 -9.90 -3.06
CA THR A 76 -19.69 -10.98 -2.06
C THR A 76 -19.23 -10.51 -0.68
N GLY A 77 -19.09 -9.19 -0.50
CA GLY A 77 -18.38 -8.58 0.61
C GLY A 77 -16.90 -8.38 0.28
N GLY A 78 -16.27 -7.37 0.90
CA GLY A 78 -14.88 -7.02 0.61
C GLY A 78 -14.40 -5.88 1.48
N TYR A 79 -13.09 -5.73 1.56
CA TYR A 79 -12.41 -4.83 2.47
C TYR A 79 -11.31 -4.11 1.72
N SER A 80 -11.12 -2.83 2.02
CA SER A 80 -9.99 -2.06 1.50
C SER A 80 -9.58 -1.02 2.53
N ALA A 81 -8.29 -0.77 2.66
CA ALA A 81 -7.75 0.25 3.54
C ALA A 81 -6.80 1.18 2.78
N PHE A 82 -6.71 2.43 3.24
CA PHE A 82 -5.83 3.46 2.68
C PHE A 82 -5.10 4.14 3.82
N TRP A 83 -3.78 4.12 3.79
CA TRP A 83 -2.98 4.50 4.95
C TRP A 83 -1.59 4.99 4.58
N ILE A 84 -0.96 5.60 5.58
CA ILE A 84 0.46 5.97 5.60
C ILE A 84 1.11 5.36 6.83
N GLY A 85 2.37 4.96 6.71
CA GLY A 85 3.06 4.25 7.78
C GLY A 85 4.58 4.35 7.74
N ILE A 86 5.18 3.92 8.85
CA ILE A 86 6.62 3.72 9.00
C ILE A 86 6.85 2.25 9.40
N GLY A 87 7.78 1.58 8.71
CA GLY A 87 8.19 0.21 8.99
C GLY A 87 7.46 -0.87 8.19
N GLY A 88 7.51 -2.13 8.64
CA GLY A 88 6.71 -3.25 8.11
C GLY A 88 7.07 -3.77 6.71
N SER A 89 7.76 -3.01 5.87
CA SER A 89 8.07 -3.39 4.48
C SER A 89 8.99 -4.62 4.35
N SER A 90 9.89 -4.83 5.32
CA SER A 90 10.76 -6.00 5.36
C SER A 90 9.97 -7.24 5.78
N GLY A 91 10.17 -8.35 5.07
CA GLY A 91 9.57 -9.66 5.44
C GLY A 91 10.08 -10.23 6.78
N GLN A 92 11.02 -9.57 7.46
CA GLN A 92 11.47 -9.91 8.81
C GLN A 92 11.00 -8.89 9.86
N SER A 93 10.32 -7.82 9.44
CA SER A 93 9.81 -6.82 10.36
C SER A 93 8.78 -7.41 11.30
N GLN A 94 8.75 -6.89 12.52
CA GLN A 94 7.79 -7.25 13.57
C GLN A 94 6.98 -6.03 14.05
N ALA A 95 7.18 -4.89 13.40
CA ALA A 95 6.62 -3.60 13.78
C ALA A 95 6.21 -2.80 12.53
N LEU A 96 5.10 -2.08 12.65
CA LEU A 96 4.56 -1.19 11.64
C LEU A 96 3.68 -0.17 12.35
N GLU A 97 3.97 1.10 12.13
CA GLU A 97 3.25 2.21 12.75
C GLU A 97 2.44 2.95 11.70
N GLN A 98 1.11 2.79 11.75
CA GLN A 98 0.25 3.22 10.66
C GLN A 98 -1.05 3.88 11.10
N VAL A 99 -1.57 4.73 10.21
CA VAL A 99 -2.83 5.45 10.41
C VAL A 99 -3.54 5.61 9.08
N GLY A 100 -4.84 5.39 9.07
CA GLY A 100 -5.58 5.31 7.82
C GLY A 100 -7.09 5.31 7.96
N THR A 101 -7.71 4.93 6.86
CA THR A 101 -9.16 4.77 6.71
C THR A 101 -9.48 3.44 6.05
N SER A 102 -10.56 2.79 6.48
CA SER A 102 -11.06 1.55 5.90
C SER A 102 -12.38 1.76 5.16
N SER A 103 -12.66 0.86 4.21
CA SER A 103 -13.92 0.75 3.47
C SER A 103 -14.34 -0.72 3.44
N ASP A 104 -15.24 -1.06 4.35
CA ASP A 104 -15.67 -2.44 4.59
C ASP A 104 -17.07 -2.64 4.00
N VAL A 105 -17.18 -3.48 2.99
CA VAL A 105 -18.44 -3.86 2.36
C VAL A 105 -18.96 -5.12 3.06
N VAL A 106 -19.90 -4.93 3.98
CA VAL A 106 -20.52 -6.02 4.76
C VAL A 106 -22.00 -6.09 4.42
N ASN A 107 -22.48 -7.26 3.99
CA ASN A 107 -23.87 -7.46 3.57
C ASN A 107 -24.37 -6.44 2.53
N GLY A 108 -23.49 -6.04 1.60
CA GLY A 108 -23.78 -5.06 0.56
C GLY A 108 -23.88 -3.60 1.05
N GLN A 109 -23.54 -3.33 2.31
CA GLN A 109 -23.44 -1.98 2.87
C GLN A 109 -21.99 -1.63 3.13
N THR A 110 -21.54 -0.48 2.63
CA THR A 110 -20.17 -0.01 2.85
C THR A 110 -20.08 0.82 4.12
N GLN A 111 -19.17 0.43 5.00
CA GLN A 111 -18.83 1.13 6.24
C GLN A 111 -17.46 1.78 6.09
N TYR A 112 -17.36 3.04 6.49
CA TYR A 112 -16.11 3.81 6.45
C TYR A 112 -15.74 4.22 7.87
N TYR A 113 -14.47 4.08 8.22
CA TYR A 113 -13.96 4.49 9.52
C TYR A 113 -12.47 4.80 9.46
N ALA A 114 -12.03 5.69 10.36
CA ALA A 114 -10.62 5.96 10.61
C ALA A 114 -10.07 4.99 11.67
N TRP A 115 -8.79 4.69 11.58
CA TRP A 115 -8.08 3.81 12.51
C TRP A 115 -6.60 4.16 12.61
N TYR A 116 -5.96 3.67 13.66
CA TYR A 116 -4.51 3.53 13.74
C TYR A 116 -4.15 2.11 14.15
N GLU A 117 -2.94 1.68 13.84
CA GLU A 117 -2.42 0.39 14.27
C GLU A 117 -0.92 0.50 14.56
N LEU A 118 -0.51 -0.08 15.69
CA LEU A 118 0.90 -0.25 16.06
C LEU A 118 1.16 -1.75 16.17
N VAL A 119 1.55 -2.35 15.06
CA VAL A 119 1.75 -3.80 14.97
C VAL A 119 2.79 -4.25 16.00
N PRO A 120 2.56 -5.37 16.71
CA PRO A 120 1.55 -6.40 16.44
C PRO A 120 0.21 -6.20 17.17
N ALA A 121 -0.01 -5.07 17.83
CA ALA A 121 -1.33 -4.78 18.40
C ALA A 121 -2.34 -4.57 17.25
N PRO A 122 -3.59 -5.04 17.40
CA PRO A 122 -4.60 -4.90 16.35
C PRO A 122 -5.01 -3.44 16.15
N GLU A 123 -5.56 -3.16 14.97
CA GLU A 123 -6.14 -1.87 14.65
C GLU A 123 -7.10 -1.35 15.73
N THR A 124 -7.05 -0.04 15.97
CA THR A 124 -7.94 0.66 16.89
C THR A 124 -8.67 1.77 16.15
N LYS A 125 -10.01 1.68 16.16
CA LYS A 125 -10.87 2.70 15.52
C LYS A 125 -10.73 4.05 16.21
N LEU A 126 -10.67 5.09 15.39
CA LEU A 126 -10.61 6.47 15.82
C LEU A 126 -12.01 7.09 15.80
N ASN A 127 -12.28 7.98 16.75
CA ASN A 127 -13.51 8.78 16.75
C ASN A 127 -13.39 9.95 15.76
N LEU A 128 -13.38 9.62 14.47
CA LEU A 128 -13.37 10.53 13.34
C LEU A 128 -14.29 9.94 12.27
N SER A 129 -15.38 10.63 11.95
CA SER A 129 -16.32 10.17 10.93
C SER A 129 -15.69 10.31 9.55
N ILE A 130 -15.87 9.28 8.71
CA ILE A 130 -15.32 9.23 7.35
C ILE A 130 -16.46 8.95 6.39
N HIS A 131 -16.49 9.67 5.28
CA HIS A 131 -17.45 9.51 4.19
C HIS A 131 -16.72 9.46 2.85
N PRO A 132 -17.30 8.80 1.83
CA PRO A 132 -16.79 8.89 0.47
C PRO A 132 -16.68 10.34 -0.01
N GLY A 133 -15.54 10.68 -0.59
CA GLY A 133 -15.21 12.03 -1.06
C GLY A 133 -14.54 12.93 -0.02
N ASP A 134 -14.41 12.49 1.24
CA ASP A 134 -13.69 13.24 2.26
C ASP A 134 -12.20 13.35 1.92
N ARG A 135 -11.61 14.52 2.20
CA ARG A 135 -10.19 14.80 1.97
C ARG A 135 -9.42 14.53 3.26
N ILE A 136 -8.79 13.39 3.32
CA ILE A 136 -8.08 12.91 4.51
C ILE A 136 -6.60 13.26 4.41
N SER A 137 -6.02 13.75 5.50
CA SER A 137 -4.57 13.90 5.66
C SER A 137 -4.10 13.12 6.88
N GLY A 138 -3.08 12.29 6.69
CA GLY A 138 -2.45 11.47 7.71
C GLY A 138 -1.01 11.88 7.97
N LYS A 139 -0.56 11.70 9.22
CA LYS A 139 0.85 11.81 9.60
C LYS A 139 1.16 10.86 10.74
N ALA A 140 2.26 10.13 10.61
CA ALA A 140 2.88 9.35 11.67
C ALA A 140 4.29 9.88 11.96
N THR A 141 4.69 9.89 13.22
CA THR A 141 6.04 10.26 13.67
C THR A 141 6.54 9.31 14.73
N VAL A 142 7.82 8.97 14.67
CA VAL A 142 8.50 8.11 15.65
C VAL A 142 9.61 8.92 16.32
N ASN A 143 9.64 8.92 17.65
CA ASN A 143 10.68 9.54 18.47
C ASN A 143 11.05 8.61 19.65
N GLY A 144 12.09 7.80 19.45
CA GLY A 144 12.35 6.66 20.33
C GLY A 144 11.14 5.72 20.33
N ASP A 145 10.71 5.30 21.50
CA ASP A 145 9.53 4.43 21.68
C ASP A 145 8.19 5.20 21.65
N SER A 146 8.22 6.50 21.35
CA SER A 146 7.03 7.33 21.24
C SER A 146 6.58 7.47 19.79
N VAL A 147 5.40 6.93 19.50
CA VAL A 147 4.76 7.01 18.18
C VAL A 147 3.58 7.98 18.26
N THR A 148 3.54 8.98 17.39
CA THR A 148 2.38 9.86 17.25
C THR A 148 1.73 9.65 15.90
N VAL A 149 0.44 9.29 15.92
CA VAL A 149 -0.41 9.13 14.75
C VAL A 149 -1.47 10.22 14.73
N SER A 150 -1.72 10.79 13.57
CA SER A 150 -2.73 11.83 13.39
C SER A 150 -3.46 11.67 12.08
N LEU A 151 -4.76 11.93 12.11
CA LEU A 151 -5.63 11.94 10.95
C LEU A 151 -6.51 13.19 11.01
N SER A 152 -6.64 13.88 9.87
CA SER A 152 -7.46 15.08 9.71
C SER A 152 -8.37 14.91 8.50
N ASP A 153 -9.67 15.06 8.70
CA ASP A 153 -10.61 15.21 7.60
C ASP A 153 -10.77 16.70 7.29
N GLN A 154 -10.14 17.12 6.19
CA GLN A 154 -10.14 18.50 5.73
C GLN A 154 -11.51 18.92 5.16
N SER A 155 -12.38 17.97 4.80
CA SER A 155 -13.73 18.26 4.33
C SER A 155 -14.65 18.71 5.46
N THR A 156 -14.54 18.09 6.63
CA THR A 156 -15.34 18.44 7.82
C THR A 156 -14.60 19.36 8.80
N GLY A 157 -13.27 19.46 8.70
CA GLY A 157 -12.41 20.17 9.64
C GLY A 157 -12.14 19.43 10.95
N GLN A 158 -12.57 18.16 11.07
CA GLN A 158 -12.33 17.34 12.24
C GLN A 158 -10.95 16.68 12.18
N SER A 159 -10.34 16.46 13.34
CA SER A 159 -9.03 15.80 13.43
C SER A 159 -8.86 15.03 14.73
N VAL A 160 -8.00 14.03 14.70
CA VAL A 160 -7.60 13.24 15.86
C VAL A 160 -6.09 13.06 15.87
N SER A 161 -5.49 13.10 17.06
CA SER A 161 -4.06 12.84 17.26
C SER A 161 -3.89 11.98 18.51
N LYS A 162 -3.04 10.96 18.43
CA LYS A 162 -2.71 10.06 19.54
C LYS A 162 -1.20 9.93 19.63
N THR A 163 -0.65 10.13 20.81
CA THR A 163 0.73 9.77 21.13
C THR A 163 0.69 8.52 21.99
N LEU A 164 1.41 7.50 21.54
CA LEU A 164 1.37 6.14 22.02
C LEU A 164 2.79 5.69 22.36
N GLN A 165 2.91 4.65 23.17
CA GLN A 165 4.18 3.98 23.46
C GLN A 165 4.21 2.67 22.70
N MET A 166 5.35 2.37 22.10
CA MET A 166 5.60 1.16 21.34
C MET A 166 7.04 0.73 21.54
N ASP A 167 7.24 -0.52 21.92
CA ASP A 167 8.57 -1.08 22.06
C ASP A 167 9.14 -1.41 20.69
N ASN A 168 10.34 -0.89 20.39
CA ASN A 168 11.09 -1.20 19.16
C ASN A 168 10.32 -0.90 17.85
N PRO A 169 9.87 0.36 17.62
CA PRO A 169 9.26 0.73 16.35
C PRO A 169 10.21 0.47 15.18
N ASP A 170 9.66 0.01 14.06
CA ASP A 170 10.44 -0.23 12.84
C ASP A 170 10.51 1.06 12.04
N THR A 171 11.70 1.65 11.97
CA THR A 171 11.93 2.92 11.27
C THR A 171 12.68 2.77 9.95
N SER A 172 12.66 1.56 9.36
CA SER A 172 13.47 1.21 8.19
C SER A 172 12.85 1.62 6.84
N SER A 173 11.55 1.88 6.79
CA SER A 173 10.83 2.36 5.61
C SER A 173 9.76 3.39 5.95
N ALA A 174 9.24 4.07 4.92
CA ALA A 174 8.02 4.85 5.00
C ALA A 174 7.15 4.56 3.77
N GLU A 175 5.82 4.51 3.95
CA GLU A 175 4.94 4.01 2.90
C GLU A 175 3.57 4.71 2.79
N TRP A 176 2.98 4.61 1.59
CA TRP A 176 1.66 5.12 1.21
C TRP A 176 0.92 4.02 0.44
N ILE A 177 -0.07 3.40 1.07
CA ILE A 177 -0.57 2.09 0.65
C ILE A 177 -2.10 2.07 0.54
N ALA A 178 -2.58 1.44 -0.53
CA ALA A 178 -3.89 0.83 -0.59
C ALA A 178 -3.76 -0.67 -0.32
N GLU A 179 -4.58 -1.20 0.60
CA GLU A 179 -4.41 -2.55 1.11
C GLU A 179 -5.70 -3.38 1.01
N ALA A 180 -5.55 -4.70 0.79
CA ALA A 180 -6.51 -5.72 1.17
C ALA A 180 -6.19 -6.21 2.59
N PRO A 181 -6.93 -5.76 3.64
CA PRO A 181 -6.54 -6.04 5.02
C PRO A 181 -6.56 -7.54 5.33
N SER A 182 -5.88 -7.94 6.40
CA SER A 182 -5.91 -9.33 6.89
C SER A 182 -6.73 -9.43 8.18
N ALA A 183 -7.29 -10.61 8.43
CA ALA A 183 -7.95 -10.92 9.70
C ALA A 183 -7.45 -12.25 10.26
N GLU A 184 -7.52 -12.41 11.57
CA GLU A 184 -7.23 -13.67 12.23
C GLU A 184 -8.20 -14.77 11.71
N SER A 185 -7.65 -15.91 11.31
CA SER A 185 -8.40 -17.11 10.95
C SER A 185 -8.68 -17.97 12.19
N GLY A 186 -9.68 -18.85 12.12
CA GLY A 186 -10.12 -19.66 13.27
C GLY A 186 -9.07 -20.65 13.82
N ASP A 187 -7.95 -20.82 13.13
CA ASP A 187 -6.78 -21.60 13.54
C ASP A 187 -5.66 -20.75 14.18
N GLY A 188 -5.91 -19.45 14.41
CA GLY A 188 -4.94 -18.50 14.95
C GLY A 188 -3.94 -17.96 13.92
N GLY A 189 -4.10 -18.33 12.64
CA GLY A 189 -3.37 -17.72 11.52
C GLY A 189 -3.93 -16.35 11.14
N TYR A 190 -3.34 -15.70 10.15
CA TYR A 190 -3.89 -14.50 9.52
C TYR A 190 -4.13 -14.76 8.04
N GLN A 191 -5.27 -14.32 7.53
CA GLN A 191 -5.66 -14.46 6.14
C GLN A 191 -5.99 -13.10 5.54
N THR A 192 -5.48 -12.84 4.34
CA THR A 192 -5.86 -11.67 3.53
C THR A 192 -7.34 -11.74 3.18
N LEU A 193 -8.06 -10.65 3.40
CA LEU A 193 -9.48 -10.52 3.11
C LEU A 193 -9.73 -10.23 1.62
N PRO A 194 -10.92 -10.55 1.10
CA PRO A 194 -11.32 -10.17 -0.25
C PRO A 194 -11.23 -8.65 -0.44
N LEU A 195 -10.54 -8.18 -1.49
CA LEU A 195 -10.41 -6.76 -1.77
C LEU A 195 -11.73 -6.18 -2.28
N ALA A 196 -12.22 -5.12 -1.64
CA ALA A 196 -13.34 -4.33 -2.17
C ALA A 196 -12.92 -3.53 -3.40
N ASP A 197 -13.82 -3.41 -4.37
CA ASP A 197 -13.63 -2.52 -5.52
C ASP A 197 -13.76 -1.07 -5.07
N PHE A 198 -12.62 -0.42 -4.86
CA PHE A 198 -12.50 0.99 -4.53
C PHE A 198 -12.36 1.88 -5.77
N GLY A 199 -12.34 1.30 -6.99
CA GLY A 199 -12.09 1.97 -8.26
C GLY A 199 -10.68 2.57 -8.35
N LYS A 200 -10.46 3.69 -7.67
CA LYS A 200 -9.20 4.42 -7.64
C LYS A 200 -9.08 5.28 -6.38
N VAL A 201 -7.90 5.25 -5.75
CA VAL A 201 -7.48 6.22 -4.73
C VAL A 201 -6.32 7.05 -5.26
N THR A 202 -6.23 8.32 -4.85
CA THR A 202 -5.09 9.20 -5.18
C THR A 202 -4.46 9.68 -3.88
N PHE A 203 -3.17 9.38 -3.73
CA PHE A 203 -2.33 9.93 -2.68
C PHE A 203 -1.66 11.21 -3.18
N SER A 204 -1.51 12.18 -2.30
CA SER A 204 -0.91 13.49 -2.56
C SER A 204 -0.17 14.00 -1.34
N GLY A 205 0.77 14.93 -1.54
CA GLY A 205 1.60 15.44 -0.43
C GLY A 205 2.41 14.36 0.28
N ALA A 206 2.72 13.27 -0.42
CA ALA A 206 3.53 12.17 0.11
C ALA A 206 4.93 12.70 0.46
N SER A 207 5.27 12.66 1.74
CA SER A 207 6.58 13.09 2.23
C SER A 207 7.03 12.29 3.44
N ALA A 208 8.31 11.95 3.47
CA ALA A 208 8.97 11.24 4.57
C ALA A 208 10.18 12.03 5.07
N THR A 209 10.54 11.82 6.34
CA THR A 209 11.70 12.43 6.99
C THR A 209 12.59 11.36 7.59
N ALA A 210 13.88 11.37 7.25
CA ALA A 210 14.91 10.53 7.87
C ALA A 210 16.18 11.35 8.10
N GLY A 211 16.83 11.17 9.26
CA GLY A 211 18.06 11.91 9.59
C GLY A 211 17.94 13.44 9.55
N GLY A 212 16.74 13.98 9.71
CA GLY A 212 16.45 15.42 9.59
C GLY A 212 16.26 15.94 8.16
N HIS A 213 16.39 15.08 7.15
CA HIS A 213 16.06 15.40 5.76
C HIS A 213 14.61 15.02 5.45
N THR A 214 13.83 15.95 4.91
CA THR A 214 12.44 15.73 4.48
C THR A 214 12.36 15.78 2.96
N GLY A 215 11.78 14.75 2.35
CA GLY A 215 11.66 14.62 0.90
C GLY A 215 10.34 14.01 0.47
N SER A 216 9.99 14.17 -0.81
CA SER A 216 8.88 13.45 -1.45
C SER A 216 9.30 12.04 -1.87
N ILE A 217 8.43 11.22 -2.48
CA ILE A 217 8.76 9.86 -2.92
C ILE A 217 9.96 9.87 -3.89
N SER A 218 10.05 10.88 -4.74
CA SER A 218 11.11 11.02 -5.76
C SER A 218 12.36 11.76 -5.28
N ASP A 219 12.55 11.96 -3.97
CA ASP A 219 13.77 12.59 -3.45
C ASP A 219 15.00 11.66 -3.60
N SER A 220 16.13 12.18 -4.08
CA SER A 220 17.38 11.43 -4.26
C SER A 220 17.91 10.71 -3.03
N ASN A 221 17.54 11.16 -1.83
CA ASN A 221 17.96 10.51 -0.59
C ASN A 221 17.20 9.20 -0.35
N TRP A 222 16.15 8.93 -1.12
CA TRP A 222 15.35 7.71 -1.07
C TRP A 222 15.63 6.80 -2.27
N THR A 223 15.46 5.51 -2.04
CA THR A 223 15.10 4.54 -3.10
C THR A 223 13.62 4.23 -2.91
N ALA A 224 12.85 4.24 -4.00
CA ALA A 224 11.42 4.00 -3.98
C ALA A 224 11.09 2.65 -4.64
N ASP A 225 10.39 1.81 -3.91
CA ASP A 225 9.81 0.57 -4.42
C ASP A 225 8.35 0.79 -4.77
N THR A 226 8.00 0.43 -6.00
CA THR A 226 6.60 0.38 -6.43
C THR A 226 6.04 -0.97 -6.03
N VAL A 227 4.95 -1.02 -5.26
CA VAL A 227 4.35 -2.27 -4.79
C VAL A 227 3.01 -2.49 -5.49
N GLN A 228 2.85 -3.63 -6.14
CA GLN A 228 1.61 -4.04 -6.79
C GLN A 228 0.92 -5.16 -6.00
N LEU A 229 -0.36 -4.98 -5.70
CA LEU A 229 -1.17 -6.04 -5.09
C LEU A 229 -1.61 -7.00 -6.21
N SER A 230 -1.20 -8.26 -6.12
CA SER A 230 -1.65 -9.31 -7.04
C SER A 230 -2.19 -10.54 -6.31
N PRO A 231 -3.41 -11.01 -6.64
CA PRO A 231 -3.97 -12.29 -6.21
C PRO A 231 -3.08 -13.48 -6.54
N SER A 232 -2.26 -13.38 -7.60
CA SER A 232 -1.40 -14.47 -8.05
C SER A 232 0.00 -14.45 -7.42
N ALA A 233 0.26 -13.55 -6.46
CA ALA A 233 1.53 -13.51 -5.74
C ALA A 233 1.74 -14.82 -4.96
N ALA A 234 2.87 -15.49 -5.20
CA ALA A 234 3.17 -16.78 -4.59
C ALA A 234 3.36 -16.63 -3.06
N ALA A 235 2.70 -17.49 -2.29
CA ALA A 235 2.92 -17.56 -0.85
C ALA A 235 4.36 -18.04 -0.56
N GLY A 236 5.12 -17.30 0.26
CA GLY A 236 6.44 -17.70 0.74
C GLY A 236 7.65 -17.22 -0.08
N GLN A 237 7.53 -16.21 -0.94
CA GLN A 237 8.70 -15.45 -1.43
C GLN A 237 9.14 -14.42 -0.36
N PRO A 238 10.38 -14.48 0.16
CA PRO A 238 10.92 -13.39 0.96
C PRO A 238 11.24 -12.20 0.04
N GLY A 239 10.44 -11.14 0.15
CA GLY A 239 10.64 -9.86 -0.52
C GLY A 239 9.52 -9.50 -1.48
N ALA A 240 8.68 -8.53 -1.07
CA ALA A 240 8.03 -7.56 -1.95
C ALA A 240 7.16 -6.56 -1.15
N GLY A 241 7.80 -5.65 -0.41
CA GLY A 241 7.21 -4.41 0.12
C GLY A 241 5.91 -4.47 0.96
N GLY A 242 5.78 -5.37 1.94
CA GLY A 242 4.69 -5.26 2.92
C GLY A 242 4.27 -6.56 3.61
N GLY A 243 5.04 -6.98 4.62
CA GLY A 243 4.54 -7.89 5.65
C GLY A 243 3.59 -7.11 6.58
N LEU A 244 2.58 -7.72 7.20
CA LEU A 244 2.79 -8.85 8.10
C LEU A 244 1.77 -9.97 7.90
N ILE A 245 2.24 -11.07 7.32
CA ILE A 245 1.90 -12.38 7.84
C ILE A 245 3.22 -12.90 8.41
N PRO A 246 3.41 -12.95 9.74
CA PRO A 246 4.63 -13.54 10.27
C PRO A 246 4.70 -14.97 9.74
N THR A 247 5.86 -15.37 9.23
CA THR A 247 6.05 -16.67 8.53
C THR A 247 5.66 -17.87 9.41
N SER A 248 5.62 -17.71 10.73
CA SER A 248 5.14 -18.69 11.70
C SER A 248 3.61 -18.84 11.79
N TYR A 249 2.84 -17.96 11.16
CA TYR A 249 1.37 -17.93 11.15
C TYR A 249 0.75 -18.14 9.75
N ALA A 250 1.58 -18.34 8.72
CA ALA A 250 1.14 -18.60 7.34
C ALA A 250 0.62 -20.04 7.18
N GLY A 251 -0.51 -20.33 7.81
CA GLY A 251 -1.24 -21.59 7.75
C GLY A 251 -2.40 -21.57 6.76
N GLY A 252 -2.30 -20.90 5.62
CA GLY A 252 -3.39 -20.84 4.64
C GLY A 252 -3.04 -20.04 3.39
N SER A 253 -3.74 -20.31 2.29
CA SER A 253 -3.61 -19.57 1.01
C SER A 253 -4.05 -18.12 1.21
N SER A 254 -3.09 -17.26 1.56
CA SER A 254 -3.29 -15.85 1.90
C SER A 254 -3.27 -15.02 0.62
N GLN A 255 -4.39 -15.01 -0.12
CA GLN A 255 -4.47 -14.27 -1.38
C GLN A 255 -5.72 -13.42 -1.41
N SER A 256 -5.54 -12.15 -1.77
CA SER A 256 -6.66 -11.28 -2.05
C SER A 256 -7.50 -11.79 -3.24
N SER A 257 -8.79 -11.46 -3.26
CA SER A 257 -9.70 -11.82 -4.37
C SER A 257 -9.48 -11.01 -5.65
N ALA A 258 -8.77 -9.88 -5.57
CA ALA A 258 -8.54 -8.94 -6.66
C ALA A 258 -7.20 -8.21 -6.48
N GLY A 259 -6.72 -7.53 -7.51
CA GLY A 259 -5.45 -6.81 -7.50
C GLY A 259 -5.61 -5.30 -7.34
N ALA A 260 -4.49 -4.61 -7.17
CA ALA A 260 -4.42 -3.16 -7.24
C ALA A 260 -3.06 -2.73 -7.80
N THR A 261 -3.06 -1.73 -8.68
CA THR A 261 -1.86 -1.28 -9.39
C THR A 261 -1.58 0.19 -9.11
N PRO A 262 -0.41 0.54 -8.55
CA PRO A 262 0.02 1.93 -8.47
C PRO A 262 0.36 2.48 -9.87
N GLY A 263 -0.01 3.73 -10.11
CA GLY A 263 0.44 4.52 -11.25
C GLY A 263 1.70 5.30 -10.93
N ASN A 264 2.30 5.89 -11.96
CA ASN A 264 3.51 6.69 -11.82
C ASN A 264 3.34 7.85 -10.82
N VAL A 265 4.42 8.15 -10.11
CA VAL A 265 4.52 9.37 -9.29
C VAL A 265 4.49 10.62 -10.18
N SER A 266 3.88 11.68 -9.68
CA SER A 266 3.86 13.02 -10.27
C SER A 266 5.27 13.60 -10.41
N SER A 267 5.40 14.63 -11.25
CA SER A 267 6.69 15.27 -11.54
C SER A 267 7.38 15.91 -10.33
N ASP A 268 6.62 16.27 -9.30
CA ASP A 268 7.14 16.79 -8.02
C ASP A 268 7.42 15.67 -7.00
N GLY A 269 7.18 14.41 -7.37
CA GLY A 269 7.42 13.23 -6.54
C GLY A 269 6.42 13.03 -5.41
N SER A 270 5.36 13.84 -5.30
CA SER A 270 4.53 13.91 -4.09
C SER A 270 3.16 13.25 -4.22
N SER A 271 2.78 12.80 -5.41
CA SER A 271 1.43 12.29 -5.67
C SER A 271 1.44 11.10 -6.62
N PHE A 272 0.53 10.16 -6.41
CA PHE A 272 0.32 9.00 -7.29
C PHE A 272 -1.10 8.48 -7.10
N SER A 273 -1.52 7.52 -7.91
CA SER A 273 -2.81 6.85 -7.73
C SER A 273 -2.64 5.35 -7.65
N VAL A 274 -3.54 4.68 -6.94
CA VAL A 274 -3.69 3.22 -6.99
C VAL A 274 -5.05 2.90 -7.59
N SER A 275 -5.09 2.01 -8.57
CA SER A 275 -6.33 1.58 -9.23
C SER A 275 -6.63 0.12 -8.89
N TYR A 276 -7.88 -0.16 -8.57
CA TYR A 276 -8.36 -1.53 -8.40
C TYR A 276 -8.30 -2.30 -9.72
N THR A 277 -8.00 -3.60 -9.67
CA THR A 277 -7.95 -4.48 -10.84
C THR A 277 -8.68 -5.79 -10.55
N SER A 278 -9.71 -6.09 -11.35
CA SER A 278 -10.46 -7.34 -11.22
C SER A 278 -9.66 -8.55 -11.73
N THR A 279 -9.90 -9.72 -11.14
CA THR A 279 -9.20 -11.00 -11.43
C THR A 279 -9.42 -11.58 -12.84
N GLY A 280 -10.08 -10.86 -13.75
CA GLY A 280 -10.21 -11.22 -15.18
C GLY A 280 -9.47 -10.29 -16.14
N SER A 281 -8.84 -9.23 -15.62
CA SER A 281 -8.18 -8.19 -16.42
C SER A 281 -6.67 -8.38 -16.39
N GLY A 282 -6.20 -9.57 -16.76
CA GLY A 282 -4.78 -9.82 -16.97
C GLY A 282 -4.29 -8.97 -18.12
N ALA A 283 -3.76 -7.79 -17.83
CA ALA A 283 -2.91 -7.07 -18.77
C ALA A 283 -1.73 -7.99 -19.07
N GLN A 284 -1.71 -8.59 -20.27
CA GLN A 284 -0.47 -9.06 -20.86
C GLN A 284 0.51 -7.88 -20.78
N SER A 285 1.64 -8.12 -20.11
CA SER A 285 2.80 -7.24 -20.15
C SER A 285 3.05 -6.79 -21.59
N SER A 286 2.69 -5.55 -21.90
CA SER A 286 3.10 -4.90 -23.12
C SER A 286 4.56 -4.57 -22.92
N GLY A 287 5.44 -5.42 -23.47
CA GLY A 287 6.87 -5.22 -23.45
C GLY A 287 7.23 -3.80 -23.85
N TYR A 288 7.90 -3.09 -22.94
CA TYR A 288 8.51 -1.80 -23.21
C TYR A 288 9.68 -2.04 -24.18
N PRO A 289 9.74 -1.42 -25.37
CA PRO A 289 10.85 -1.63 -26.28
C PRO A 289 12.09 -0.91 -25.74
N GLY A 290 13.04 -1.70 -25.23
CA GLY A 290 14.38 -1.23 -24.92
C GLY A 290 15.10 -0.80 -26.20
N SER A 291 15.62 0.43 -26.19
CA SER A 291 16.53 0.93 -27.23
C SER A 291 17.85 0.17 -27.14
N GLY A 292 18.05 -0.79 -28.05
CA GLY A 292 19.33 -1.43 -28.28
C GLY A 292 19.86 -1.04 -29.65
N ASP A 293 20.90 -0.20 -29.65
CA ASP A 293 21.70 0.09 -30.83
C ASP A 293 22.33 -1.20 -31.38
N ALA A 294 21.97 -1.58 -32.60
CA ALA A 294 22.64 -2.66 -33.33
C ALA A 294 23.01 -2.17 -34.74
N GLN A 295 24.30 -1.85 -34.90
CA GLN A 295 24.95 -1.64 -36.19
C GLN A 295 24.86 -2.95 -37.01
N GLY A 296 24.45 -2.81 -38.28
CA GLY A 296 24.00 -3.92 -39.11
C GLY A 296 25.11 -4.73 -39.81
N TYR A 297 24.67 -5.76 -40.53
CA TYR A 297 25.00 -6.05 -41.94
C TYR A 297 23.96 -7.06 -42.49
N PRO A 298 23.59 -7.01 -43.78
CA PRO A 298 22.42 -7.71 -44.32
C PRO A 298 22.78 -9.03 -45.03
N SER A 299 21.87 -10.00 -45.02
CA SER A 299 21.78 -10.99 -46.08
C SER A 299 20.33 -11.40 -46.28
N GLY A 300 19.87 -11.24 -47.52
CA GLY A 300 18.47 -11.36 -47.93
C GLY A 300 17.96 -12.79 -48.05
N GLY A 301 16.65 -12.90 -48.30
CA GLY A 301 15.98 -14.15 -48.61
C GLY A 301 14.49 -13.93 -48.86
N ASN A 302 14.06 -14.19 -50.09
CA ASN A 302 12.76 -13.97 -50.72
C ASN A 302 11.52 -14.58 -50.02
N GLY A 303 10.40 -13.83 -50.13
CA GLY A 303 9.08 -14.28 -50.61
C GLY A 303 8.26 -15.22 -49.73
N SER A 304 6.94 -15.38 -49.87
CA SER A 304 5.85 -14.73 -50.61
C SER A 304 4.57 -15.45 -50.18
N GLY A 305 3.44 -14.73 -50.09
CA GLY A 305 2.08 -15.29 -50.09
C GLY A 305 1.63 -15.91 -48.75
N GLY A 306 0.36 -15.91 -48.38
CA GLY A 306 -0.87 -15.56 -49.08
C GLY A 306 -2.02 -15.67 -48.08
N ALA A 307 -3.09 -14.95 -48.36
CA ALA A 307 -4.27 -14.84 -47.52
C ALA A 307 -5.18 -16.09 -47.57
N TYR A 308 -6.31 -15.96 -46.84
CA TYR A 308 -7.61 -16.63 -46.91
C TYR A 308 -7.79 -18.04 -46.32
N GLY A 309 -8.90 -18.22 -45.57
CA GLY A 309 -9.46 -19.54 -45.26
C GLY A 309 -10.40 -19.60 -44.06
N SER A 310 -11.67 -19.23 -44.27
CA SER A 310 -12.82 -19.40 -43.38
C SER A 310 -13.42 -20.83 -43.40
N GLY A 311 -14.13 -21.20 -42.33
CA GLY A 311 -15.10 -22.32 -42.27
C GLY A 311 -14.55 -23.57 -41.59
N GLY A 312 -15.27 -24.37 -40.80
CA GLY A 312 -16.70 -24.49 -40.52
C GLY A 312 -17.00 -25.97 -40.21
N TYR A 313 -17.74 -26.22 -39.12
CA TYR A 313 -18.58 -27.40 -38.75
C TYR A 313 -18.06 -28.86 -38.89
N GLY A 314 -18.39 -29.71 -37.91
CA GLY A 314 -18.40 -31.17 -38.09
C GLY A 314 -18.53 -31.99 -36.79
N SER A 315 -19.60 -32.77 -36.69
CA SER A 315 -20.04 -33.58 -35.53
C SER A 315 -19.78 -35.09 -35.74
N SER A 316 -19.72 -35.83 -34.62
CA SER A 316 -20.17 -37.24 -34.41
C SER A 316 -19.27 -38.48 -34.66
N GLY A 317 -19.16 -39.34 -33.62
CA GLY A 317 -19.13 -40.84 -33.61
C GLY A 317 -17.85 -41.54 -34.10
N TYR A 318 -17.35 -42.70 -33.59
CA TYR A 318 -17.97 -43.93 -33.03
C TYR A 318 -16.97 -44.75 -32.17
N GLY A 319 -17.49 -45.82 -31.49
CA GLY A 319 -16.90 -46.74 -30.47
C GLY A 319 -15.65 -47.57 -30.87
N SER A 320 -15.16 -48.61 -30.18
CA SER A 320 -15.60 -49.45 -29.03
C SER A 320 -14.45 -50.46 -28.71
N GLY A 321 -14.45 -51.06 -27.50
CA GLY A 321 -13.85 -52.38 -27.18
C GLY A 321 -12.85 -52.36 -26.01
N GLY A 322 -12.91 -53.21 -24.98
CA GLY A 322 -13.81 -54.31 -24.59
C GLY A 322 -13.22 -55.09 -23.39
N GLY A 323 -14.08 -55.71 -22.55
CA GLY A 323 -13.85 -56.86 -21.62
C GLY A 323 -12.78 -56.72 -20.51
N TYR A 324 -12.87 -57.28 -19.30
CA TYR A 324 -13.57 -58.45 -18.75
C TYR A 324 -13.57 -58.39 -17.21
N ASP A 325 -14.55 -59.09 -16.64
CA ASP A 325 -14.97 -59.18 -15.23
C ASP A 325 -14.17 -60.23 -14.41
N TYR A 326 -14.16 -60.10 -13.08
CA TYR A 326 -14.42 -61.11 -12.03
C TYR A 326 -13.69 -60.85 -10.70
N GLY A 327 -14.47 -60.88 -9.60
CA GLY A 327 -14.01 -61.46 -8.33
C GLY A 327 -14.37 -60.68 -7.05
N GLY A 328 -15.57 -60.91 -6.51
CA GLY A 328 -15.91 -60.55 -5.12
C GLY A 328 -15.52 -61.63 -4.11
N GLY A 329 -15.37 -61.26 -2.83
CA GLY A 329 -15.30 -62.25 -1.75
C GLY A 329 -14.81 -61.75 -0.38
N TYR A 330 -15.78 -61.55 0.54
CA TYR A 330 -15.82 -61.84 1.99
C TYR A 330 -14.72 -61.36 2.97
N GLY A 331 -15.16 -60.92 4.16
CA GLY A 331 -14.31 -60.95 5.37
C GLY A 331 -14.75 -60.04 6.52
N SER A 332 -15.55 -60.59 7.44
CA SER A 332 -15.99 -59.99 8.71
C SER A 332 -14.89 -59.99 9.79
N GLY A 333 -14.98 -59.05 10.73
CA GLY A 333 -14.30 -59.05 12.03
C GLY A 333 -14.35 -57.64 12.62
N GLY A 334 -14.94 -57.34 13.76
CA GLY A 334 -15.24 -58.13 14.94
C GLY A 334 -14.94 -57.21 16.12
N GLY A 335 -15.97 -56.77 16.84
CA GLY A 335 -15.82 -55.87 17.98
C GLY A 335 -15.22 -56.56 19.20
N TYR A 336 -14.66 -55.75 20.09
CA TYR A 336 -14.54 -56.01 21.53
C TYR A 336 -14.69 -54.68 22.25
N GLY A 337 -15.46 -54.69 23.34
CA GLY A 337 -15.87 -53.51 24.07
C GLY A 337 -15.26 -53.36 25.46
N SER A 338 -15.69 -52.26 26.08
CA SER A 338 -15.90 -52.00 27.51
C SER A 338 -14.71 -51.89 28.46
N GLY A 339 -14.68 -50.77 29.20
CA GLY A 339 -14.21 -50.75 30.60
C GLY A 339 -13.53 -49.46 31.05
N GLY A 340 -14.17 -48.72 31.96
CA GLY A 340 -13.45 -47.90 32.96
C GLY A 340 -13.94 -46.47 33.12
N GLY A 341 -14.92 -46.26 34.00
CA GLY A 341 -15.24 -44.94 34.56
C GLY A 341 -14.72 -44.78 35.99
N TYR A 342 -14.26 -43.58 36.32
CA TYR A 342 -14.22 -42.91 37.64
C TYR A 342 -13.79 -41.45 37.35
N GLY A 343 -14.37 -40.36 37.84
CA GLY A 343 -15.35 -40.16 38.91
C GLY A 343 -14.72 -39.48 40.14
N SER A 344 -14.51 -38.16 40.10
CA SER A 344 -14.46 -37.16 41.21
C SER A 344 -13.94 -35.84 40.61
N GLY A 345 -14.58 -34.66 40.69
CA GLY A 345 -15.57 -34.14 41.62
C GLY A 345 -14.88 -33.27 42.66
N TYR A 346 -14.90 -31.94 42.49
CA TYR A 346 -15.06 -30.91 43.54
C TYR A 346 -15.38 -29.58 42.84
N GLY A 347 -16.55 -29.02 43.15
CA GLY A 347 -16.94 -27.66 42.82
C GLY A 347 -16.85 -26.76 44.06
N ASP A 348 -17.03 -25.46 43.83
CA ASP A 348 -17.62 -24.42 44.69
C ASP A 348 -17.48 -23.10 43.88
N GLY A 349 -18.45 -22.21 43.65
CA GLY A 349 -19.78 -22.03 44.23
C GLY A 349 -19.93 -20.64 44.85
N TYR A 350 -20.09 -19.56 44.06
CA TYR A 350 -20.60 -18.24 44.51
C TYR A 350 -21.29 -17.58 43.30
N GLY A 351 -22.51 -17.02 43.31
CA GLY A 351 -23.40 -16.58 44.38
C GLY A 351 -23.97 -15.21 43.95
N TYR A 352 -25.12 -15.19 43.27
CA TYR A 352 -25.85 -13.96 42.91
C TYR A 352 -26.48 -13.34 44.17
N GLY A 353 -26.27 -12.03 44.37
CA GLY A 353 -26.94 -11.25 45.40
C GLY A 353 -27.10 -9.80 44.95
N GLY A 354 -28.35 -9.39 44.70
CA GLY A 354 -28.72 -8.00 44.47
C GLY A 354 -28.87 -7.22 45.78
N GLY A 355 -28.69 -5.89 45.68
CA GLY A 355 -29.02 -4.95 46.76
C GLY A 355 -28.37 -3.58 46.58
N LEU A 356 -29.16 -2.58 46.15
CA LEU A 356 -28.95 -1.16 46.46
C LEU A 356 -29.50 -0.88 47.88
N PRO A 357 -29.03 0.17 48.60
CA PRO A 357 -29.61 1.51 48.46
C PRO A 357 -28.59 2.69 48.54
N GLY A 358 -29.08 3.91 48.29
CA GLY A 358 -28.38 5.21 48.30
C GLY A 358 -27.59 5.52 49.57
N VAL A 359 -26.69 6.50 49.58
CA VAL A 359 -26.81 7.94 49.25
C VAL A 359 -25.51 8.43 48.63
#